data_AF-A0A800CHD0-F1
#
_entry.id   AF-A0A800CHD0-F1
#
_cell.length_a   1.000
_cell.length_b   1.000
_cell.length_c   1.000
_cell.angle_alpha   90.00
_cell.angle_beta   90.00
_cell.angle_gamma   90.00
#
_symmetry.space_group_name_H-M   'P 1'
#
loop_
_entity.id
_entity.type
_entity.pdbx_description
1 polymer ?
#
loop_
_entity_poly.entity_id
_entity_poly.type
_entity_poly.pdbx_seq_one_letter_code
_entity_poly.pdbx_strand_id
1 'polypeptide(L)'
;MAEQTGRVVQLIREIRPHVVITHNETGGYYHPDHIHCYKIVTAAFHAAGDPAQYPEIGPVPWQPQRLYYTAFSNRMAKFFILMMRLRRQDPTKLGRNQDIDLTKLGVDPSRIGAVIDYRPYWDVRRAASAAHASQGGGAGGGFVRQIPVWLQKRFFGKDTYIRAYPPLENGHKDKDLFAGLGEE
;
A
#
# COMPACT_ATOMS: atom_id res chain seq x y z
N MET A 1 -11.32 -15.21 -10.76
CA MET A 1 -11.12 -13.75 -10.84
C MET A 1 -12.46 -13.04 -10.92
N ALA A 2 -13.34 -13.34 -11.90
CA ALA A 2 -14.61 -12.64 -12.09
C ALA A 2 -15.52 -12.63 -10.84
N GLU A 3 -15.71 -13.79 -10.19
CA GLU A 3 -16.51 -13.86 -8.95
C GLU A 3 -15.93 -12.96 -7.85
N GLN A 4 -14.61 -13.02 -7.61
CA GLN A 4 -13.95 -12.19 -6.60
C GLN A 4 -14.05 -10.69 -6.92
N THR A 5 -13.89 -10.33 -8.20
CA THR A 5 -14.06 -8.95 -8.67
C THR A 5 -15.49 -8.48 -8.47
N GLY A 6 -16.50 -9.28 -8.81
CA GLY A 6 -17.91 -8.96 -8.58
C GLY A 6 -18.21 -8.67 -7.10
N ARG A 7 -17.67 -9.48 -6.17
CA ARG A 7 -17.81 -9.22 -4.73
C ARG A 7 -17.21 -7.87 -4.29
N VAL A 8 -16.08 -7.47 -4.86
CA VAL A 8 -15.48 -6.15 -4.55
C VAL A 8 -16.24 -5.02 -5.24
N VAL A 9 -16.79 -5.23 -6.44
CA VAL A 9 -17.69 -4.28 -7.11
C VAL A 9 -18.91 -3.99 -6.24
N GLN A 10 -19.51 -5.04 -5.65
CA GLN A 10 -20.62 -4.89 -4.70
C GLN A 10 -20.24 -3.94 -3.56
N LEU A 11 -19.10 -4.20 -2.89
CA LEU A 11 -18.63 -3.39 -1.78
C LEU A 11 -18.37 -1.93 -2.20
N ILE A 12 -17.81 -1.70 -3.38
CA ILE A 12 -17.58 -0.34 -3.89
C ILE A 12 -18.91 0.39 -4.11
N ARG A 13 -19.91 -0.27 -4.69
CA ARG A 13 -21.24 0.33 -4.96
C ARG A 13 -22.04 0.57 -3.67
N GLU A 14 -21.85 -0.26 -2.66
CA GLU A 14 -22.47 -0.11 -1.33
C GLU A 14 -21.82 0.99 -0.49
N ILE A 15 -20.49 0.97 -0.36
CA ILE A 15 -19.74 1.91 0.49
C ILE A 15 -19.62 3.27 -0.20
N ARG A 16 -19.66 3.31 -1.53
CA ARG A 16 -19.40 4.49 -2.36
C ARG A 16 -18.13 5.24 -1.96
N PRO A 17 -16.97 4.56 -1.89
CA PRO A 17 -15.75 5.18 -1.42
C PRO A 17 -15.29 6.24 -2.42
N HIS A 18 -14.80 7.36 -1.91
CA HIS A 18 -14.13 8.36 -2.75
C HIS A 18 -12.73 7.90 -3.19
N VAL A 19 -12.06 7.16 -2.31
CA VAL A 19 -10.67 6.72 -2.45
C VAL A 19 -10.59 5.22 -2.24
N VAL A 20 -9.95 4.51 -3.16
CA VAL A 20 -9.61 3.09 -3.04
C VAL A 20 -8.10 2.95 -2.93
N ILE A 21 -7.65 2.16 -1.95
CA ILE A 21 -6.24 1.85 -1.73
C ILE A 21 -6.06 0.33 -1.82
N THR A 22 -5.07 -0.13 -2.59
CA THR A 22 -4.70 -1.55 -2.64
C THR A 22 -3.19 -1.72 -2.83
N HIS A 23 -2.72 -2.96 -2.96
CA HIS A 23 -1.32 -3.24 -3.26
C HIS A 23 -0.95 -2.77 -4.67
N ASN A 24 0.35 -2.70 -4.95
CA ASN A 24 0.84 -2.47 -6.31
C ASN A 24 1.03 -3.79 -7.07
N GLU A 25 1.54 -3.70 -8.30
CA GLU A 25 1.80 -4.85 -9.19
C GLU A 25 2.73 -5.92 -8.60
N THR A 26 3.58 -5.53 -7.64
CA THR A 26 4.49 -6.44 -6.94
C THR A 26 3.89 -7.00 -5.65
N GLY A 27 2.68 -6.59 -5.24
CA GLY A 27 2.12 -6.97 -3.93
C GLY A 27 2.93 -6.43 -2.74
N GLY A 28 3.74 -5.39 -2.95
CA GLY A 28 4.70 -4.86 -1.99
C GLY A 28 6.01 -5.66 -1.90
N TYR A 29 5.92 -6.97 -1.68
CA TYR A 29 7.07 -7.87 -1.52
C TYR A 29 6.93 -9.23 -2.23
N TYR A 30 6.09 -9.30 -3.26
CA TYR A 30 5.84 -10.48 -4.09
C TYR A 30 5.10 -11.63 -3.42
N HIS A 31 4.33 -11.35 -2.36
CA HIS A 31 3.38 -12.33 -1.85
C HIS A 31 2.27 -12.60 -2.89
N PRO A 32 1.98 -13.86 -3.25
CA PRO A 32 0.97 -14.20 -4.26
C PRO A 32 -0.40 -13.59 -3.96
N ASP A 33 -0.82 -13.63 -2.70
CA ASP A 33 -2.13 -13.08 -2.29
C ASP A 33 -2.22 -11.57 -2.45
N HIS A 34 -1.14 -10.83 -2.20
CA HIS A 34 -1.12 -9.38 -2.39
C HIS A 34 -1.19 -9.01 -3.87
N ILE A 35 -0.51 -9.78 -4.74
CA ILE A 35 -0.60 -9.61 -6.19
C ILE A 35 -2.02 -9.93 -6.67
N HIS A 36 -2.66 -10.96 -6.10
CA HIS A 36 -4.03 -11.32 -6.45
C HIS A 36 -5.03 -10.24 -6.01
N CYS A 37 -4.87 -9.72 -4.78
CA CYS A 37 -5.66 -8.61 -4.24
C CYS A 37 -5.50 -7.35 -5.10
N TYR A 38 -4.27 -6.99 -5.51
CA TYR A 38 -4.04 -5.91 -6.48
C TYR A 38 -4.87 -6.11 -7.76
N LYS A 39 -4.79 -7.30 -8.38
CA LYS A 39 -5.51 -7.57 -9.63
C LYS A 39 -7.04 -7.47 -9.45
N ILE A 40 -7.59 -8.03 -8.37
CA ILE A 40 -9.02 -8.02 -8.09
C ILE A 40 -9.52 -6.59 -7.84
N VAL A 41 -8.86 -5.86 -6.96
CA VAL A 41 -9.32 -4.53 -6.53
C VAL A 41 -9.17 -3.51 -7.66
N THR A 42 -8.09 -3.57 -8.45
CA THR A 42 -7.92 -2.71 -9.62
C THR A 42 -8.99 -2.98 -10.68
N ALA A 43 -9.30 -4.25 -10.96
CA ALA A 43 -10.39 -4.59 -11.87
C ALA A 43 -11.75 -4.09 -11.34
N ALA A 44 -12.03 -4.28 -10.05
CA ALA A 44 -13.27 -3.85 -9.42
C ALA A 44 -13.43 -2.33 -9.41
N PHE A 45 -12.35 -1.57 -9.18
CA PHE A 45 -12.36 -0.11 -9.25
C PHE A 45 -12.86 0.42 -10.59
N HIS A 46 -12.42 -0.18 -11.70
CA HIS A 46 -12.85 0.23 -13.04
C HIS A 46 -14.23 -0.31 -13.41
N ALA A 47 -14.58 -1.51 -12.94
CA ALA A 47 -15.89 -2.12 -13.22
C ALA A 47 -17.04 -1.47 -12.43
N ALA A 48 -16.78 -0.97 -11.22
CA ALA A 48 -17.83 -0.51 -10.32
C ALA A 48 -18.64 0.68 -10.86
N GLY A 49 -18.00 1.55 -11.65
CA GLY A 49 -18.63 2.69 -12.31
C GLY A 49 -19.28 2.40 -13.67
N ASP A 50 -19.06 1.21 -14.23
CA ASP A 50 -19.57 0.82 -15.54
C ASP A 50 -20.92 0.08 -15.40
N PRO A 51 -22.05 0.63 -15.90
CA PRO A 51 -23.35 -0.02 -15.81
C PRO A 51 -23.44 -1.33 -16.61
N ALA A 52 -22.57 -1.55 -17.61
CA ALA A 52 -22.55 -2.77 -18.39
C ALA A 52 -21.78 -3.91 -17.68
N GLN A 53 -20.98 -3.60 -16.66
CA GLN A 53 -20.21 -4.60 -15.91
C GLN A 53 -20.90 -4.95 -14.59
N TYR A 54 -21.12 -6.24 -14.36
CA TYR A 54 -21.83 -6.76 -13.20
C TYR A 54 -23.19 -6.05 -12.98
N PRO A 55 -24.07 -5.95 -14.00
CA PRO A 55 -25.35 -5.22 -13.90
C PRO A 55 -26.27 -5.75 -12.79
N GLU A 56 -26.10 -7.02 -12.40
CA GLU A 56 -26.86 -7.71 -11.36
C GLU A 56 -26.31 -7.54 -9.94
N ILE A 57 -25.13 -6.91 -9.77
CA ILE A 57 -24.41 -6.88 -8.49
C ILE A 57 -24.43 -5.49 -7.84
N GLY A 58 -24.94 -5.43 -6.61
CA GLY A 58 -24.89 -4.24 -5.76
C GLY A 58 -25.87 -3.14 -6.20
N PRO A 59 -25.84 -1.98 -5.51
CA PRO A 59 -26.63 -0.80 -5.87
C PRO A 59 -26.26 -0.21 -7.23
N VAL A 60 -26.78 0.98 -7.54
CA VAL A 60 -26.39 1.73 -8.74
C VAL A 60 -24.86 1.85 -8.90
N PRO A 61 -24.34 1.85 -10.14
CA PRO A 61 -22.91 2.01 -10.40
C PRO A 61 -22.31 3.22 -9.67
N TRP A 62 -21.11 3.03 -9.14
CA TRP A 62 -20.35 4.06 -8.45
C TRP A 62 -18.91 4.02 -8.92
N GLN A 63 -18.41 5.14 -9.43
CA GLN A 63 -17.01 5.29 -9.81
C GLN A 63 -16.25 6.03 -8.70
N PRO A 64 -15.38 5.35 -7.93
CA PRO A 64 -14.50 6.04 -7.00
C PRO A 64 -13.58 7.01 -7.74
N GLN A 65 -13.29 8.17 -7.14
CA GLN A 65 -12.57 9.27 -7.78
C GLN A 65 -11.05 9.10 -7.74
N ARG A 66 -10.53 8.24 -6.84
CA ARG A 66 -9.08 7.99 -6.68
C ARG A 66 -8.75 6.51 -6.49
N LEU A 67 -7.70 6.06 -7.17
CA LEU A 67 -7.05 4.77 -6.92
C LEU A 67 -5.59 4.99 -6.56
N TYR A 68 -5.18 4.48 -5.39
CA TYR A 68 -3.80 4.52 -4.92
C TYR A 68 -3.27 3.10 -4.67
N TYR A 69 -2.00 2.89 -5.01
CA TYR A 69 -1.28 1.66 -4.65
C TYR A 69 -0.29 1.93 -3.53
N THR A 70 -0.29 1.10 -2.50
CA THR A 70 0.72 1.15 -1.43
C THR A 70 2.10 0.98 -2.02
N ALA A 71 3.04 1.84 -1.64
CA ALA A 71 4.41 1.77 -2.10
C ALA A 71 5.37 2.21 -1.00
N PHE A 72 6.64 1.84 -1.14
CA PHE A 72 7.72 2.43 -0.36
C PHE A 72 8.92 2.67 -1.27
N SER A 73 9.70 3.68 -0.95
CA SER A 73 10.89 4.01 -1.74
C SER A 73 11.95 2.92 -1.62
N ASN A 74 12.51 2.50 -2.75
CA ASN A 74 13.67 1.62 -2.79
C ASN A 74 14.96 2.25 -2.23
N ARG A 75 14.98 3.54 -1.87
CA ARG A 75 16.16 4.20 -1.26
C ARG A 75 16.61 3.50 0.01
N MET A 76 15.64 3.18 0.88
CA MET A 76 15.93 2.49 2.14
C MET A 76 16.37 1.05 1.89
N ALA A 77 15.74 0.35 0.94
CA ALA A 77 16.15 -0.98 0.53
C ALA A 77 17.60 -0.97 -0.01
N LYS A 78 17.95 -0.03 -0.89
CA LYS A 78 19.32 0.16 -1.42
C LYS A 78 20.33 0.42 -0.30
N PHE A 79 19.99 1.24 0.68
CA PHE A 79 20.84 1.48 1.84
C PHE A 79 21.05 0.19 2.68
N PHE A 80 19.98 -0.56 2.95
CA PHE A 80 20.10 -1.84 3.66
C PHE A 80 20.91 -2.88 2.86
N ILE A 81 20.73 -2.97 1.54
CA ILE A 81 21.51 -3.84 0.66
C ILE A 81 23.01 -3.50 0.75
N LEU A 82 23.36 -2.22 0.73
CA LEU A 82 24.74 -1.76 0.89
C LEU A 82 25.32 -2.24 2.24
N MET A 83 24.58 -2.02 3.34
CA MET A 83 25.02 -2.44 4.68
C MET A 83 25.16 -3.96 4.80
N MET A 84 24.25 -4.74 4.22
CA MET A 84 24.34 -6.21 4.20
C MET A 84 25.57 -6.69 3.44
N ARG A 85 25.83 -6.13 2.25
CA ARG A 85 27.02 -6.48 1.46
C ARG A 85 28.32 -6.16 2.19
N LEU A 86 28.40 -5.02 2.89
CA LEU A 86 29.55 -4.68 3.75
C LEU A 86 29.75 -5.71 4.88
N ARG A 87 28.67 -6.32 5.38
CA ARG A 87 28.70 -7.38 6.40
C ARG A 87 28.79 -8.80 5.80
N ARG A 88 29.01 -8.94 4.49
CA ARG A 88 29.04 -10.22 3.74
C ARG A 88 27.75 -11.04 3.89
N GLN A 89 26.60 -10.38 4.01
CA GLN A 89 25.28 -11.01 4.03
C GLN A 89 24.62 -10.96 2.65
N ASP A 90 23.87 -12.00 2.29
CA ASP A 90 23.14 -12.09 1.02
C ASP A 90 21.81 -11.30 1.11
N PRO A 91 21.63 -10.21 0.33
CA PRO A 91 20.42 -9.40 0.35
C PRO A 91 19.23 -10.04 -0.40
N THR A 92 19.43 -11.16 -1.10
CA THR A 92 18.37 -11.84 -1.87
C THR A 92 17.58 -12.87 -1.05
N LYS A 93 18.07 -13.19 0.16
CA LYS A 93 17.57 -14.28 1.01
C LYS A 93 17.30 -13.78 2.43
N LEU A 94 16.31 -12.91 2.61
CA LEU A 94 15.86 -12.47 3.93
C LEU A 94 14.65 -13.26 4.45
N GLY A 95 14.40 -13.14 5.75
CA GLY A 95 13.31 -13.80 6.44
C GLY A 95 13.69 -15.20 6.93
N ARG A 96 12.83 -15.78 7.77
CA ARG A 96 13.03 -17.14 8.30
C ARG A 96 13.03 -18.19 7.18
N ASN A 97 12.31 -17.93 6.10
CA ASN A 97 12.15 -18.83 4.96
C ASN A 97 13.07 -18.49 3.77
N GLN A 98 13.91 -17.44 3.87
CA GLN A 98 14.83 -17.00 2.81
C GLN A 98 14.17 -16.69 1.45
N ASP A 99 12.90 -16.30 1.47
CA ASP A 99 12.05 -16.04 0.31
C ASP A 99 11.94 -14.55 -0.06
N ILE A 100 12.55 -13.67 0.74
CA ILE A 100 12.46 -12.23 0.53
C ILE A 100 13.72 -11.71 -0.18
N ASP A 101 13.54 -11.30 -1.43
CA ASP A 101 14.57 -10.63 -2.22
C ASP A 101 14.49 -9.11 -2.05
N LEU A 102 15.37 -8.55 -1.19
CA LEU A 102 15.38 -7.12 -0.91
C LEU A 102 15.71 -6.27 -2.14
N THR A 103 16.38 -6.84 -3.15
CA THR A 103 16.80 -6.10 -4.35
C THR A 103 15.63 -5.73 -5.25
N LYS A 104 14.52 -6.45 -5.13
CA LYS A 104 13.27 -6.21 -5.87
C LYS A 104 12.26 -5.39 -5.08
N LEU A 105 12.60 -5.00 -3.85
CA LEU A 105 11.69 -4.30 -2.95
C LEU A 105 11.68 -2.79 -3.18
N GLY A 106 10.46 -2.24 -3.15
CA GLY A 106 10.20 -0.82 -3.26
C GLY A 106 10.24 -0.29 -4.69
N VAL A 107 9.83 0.97 -4.83
CA VAL A 107 9.74 1.65 -6.12
C VAL A 107 10.68 2.84 -6.19
N ASP A 108 10.93 3.32 -7.41
CA ASP A 108 11.64 4.57 -7.59
C ASP A 108 10.88 5.74 -6.91
N PRO A 109 11.56 6.62 -6.15
CA PRO A 109 10.93 7.77 -5.51
C PRO A 109 10.10 8.69 -6.43
N SER A 110 10.40 8.69 -7.74
CA SER A 110 9.66 9.46 -8.75
C SER A 110 8.25 8.90 -9.01
N ARG A 111 8.03 7.59 -8.77
CA ARG A 111 6.70 6.95 -8.88
C ARG A 111 5.77 7.27 -7.71
N ILE A 112 6.33 7.76 -6.60
CA ILE A 112 5.55 8.10 -5.40
C ILE A 112 4.74 9.37 -5.67
N GLY A 113 3.43 9.21 -5.72
CA GLY A 113 2.46 10.27 -5.99
C GLY A 113 1.76 10.82 -4.74
N ALA A 114 1.81 10.13 -3.60
CA ALA A 114 1.27 10.63 -2.35
C ALA A 114 2.15 10.27 -1.16
N VAL A 115 2.21 11.16 -0.17
CA VAL A 115 2.94 10.98 1.09
C VAL A 115 2.08 11.48 2.23
N ILE A 116 1.52 10.54 3.00
CA ILE A 116 0.63 10.84 4.13
C ILE A 116 1.42 10.78 5.41
N ASP A 117 1.40 11.89 6.15
CA ASP A 117 2.08 12.02 7.43
C ASP A 117 1.14 11.64 8.57
N TYR A 118 1.30 10.43 9.07
CA TYR A 118 0.47 9.93 10.17
C TYR A 118 1.17 10.07 11.53
N ARG A 119 2.29 10.80 11.65
CA ARG A 119 2.99 11.01 12.93
C ARG A 119 2.07 11.46 14.07
N PRO A 120 1.03 12.30 13.87
CA PRO A 120 0.06 12.61 14.93
C PRO A 120 -0.65 11.37 15.49
N TYR A 121 -0.87 10.34 14.66
CA TYR A 121 -1.58 9.09 14.99
C TYR A 121 -0.64 7.91 15.25
N TRP A 122 0.64 8.17 15.52
CA TRP A 122 1.66 7.13 15.72
C TRP A 122 1.28 6.10 16.79
N ASP A 123 0.80 6.57 17.94
CA ASP A 123 0.47 5.70 19.07
C ASP A 123 -0.75 4.81 18.76
N VAL A 124 -1.71 5.31 17.95
CA VAL A 124 -2.85 4.52 17.46
C VAL A 124 -2.37 3.38 16.55
N ARG A 125 -1.48 3.67 15.59
CA ARG A 125 -0.89 2.64 14.71
C ARG A 125 -0.12 1.60 15.52
N ARG A 126 0.65 2.03 16.53
CA ARG A 126 1.40 1.12 17.40
C ARG A 126 0.47 0.20 18.20
N ALA A 127 -0.61 0.74 18.75
CA ALA A 127 -1.61 -0.04 19.47
C ALA A 127 -2.31 -1.06 18.55
N ALA A 128 -2.74 -0.63 17.36
CA ALA A 128 -3.32 -1.53 16.36
C ALA A 128 -2.34 -2.64 15.96
N SER A 129 -1.08 -2.31 15.70
CA SER A 129 -0.05 -3.31 15.38
C SER A 129 0.21 -4.29 16.54
N ALA A 130 0.19 -3.82 17.78
CA ALA A 130 0.39 -4.67 18.96
C ALA A 130 -0.73 -5.69 19.16
N ALA A 131 -1.95 -5.41 18.69
CA ALA A 131 -3.07 -6.35 18.75
C ALA A 131 -2.84 -7.62 17.91
N HIS A 132 -1.95 -7.59 16.92
CA HIS A 132 -1.61 -8.75 16.08
C HIS A 132 -0.44 -9.56 16.66
N ALA A 133 -0.55 -9.98 17.93
CA ALA A 133 0.52 -10.64 18.66
C ALA A 133 1.08 -11.89 17.95
N SER A 134 0.22 -12.71 17.32
CA SER A 134 0.61 -13.92 16.59
C SER A 134 1.40 -13.66 15.30
N GLN A 135 1.35 -12.43 14.77
CA GLN A 135 2.01 -12.02 13.52
C GLN A 135 3.27 -11.18 13.78
N GLY A 136 3.78 -11.20 15.02
CA GLY A 136 4.95 -10.41 15.44
C GLY A 136 4.61 -9.01 16.00
N GLY A 137 3.35 -8.77 16.36
CA GLY A 137 2.75 -7.48 16.70
C GLY A 137 3.64 -6.49 17.47
N GLY A 138 3.71 -5.25 17.01
CA GLY A 138 4.70 -4.24 17.43
C GLY A 138 5.35 -3.56 16.22
N ALA A 139 6.05 -2.44 16.43
CA ALA A 139 6.52 -1.53 15.38
C ALA A 139 7.53 -2.16 14.38
N GLY A 140 7.08 -3.05 13.49
CA GLY A 140 7.89 -3.75 12.50
C GLY A 140 8.68 -4.93 13.08
N GLY A 141 9.07 -5.86 12.21
CA GLY A 141 9.90 -7.03 12.56
C GLY A 141 11.20 -6.65 13.30
N GLY A 142 11.83 -7.65 13.93
CA GLY A 142 12.79 -7.52 15.05
C GLY A 142 13.82 -6.37 15.01
N PHE A 143 14.34 -5.99 13.83
CA PHE A 143 15.28 -4.86 13.72
C PHE A 143 14.64 -3.50 14.03
N VAL A 144 13.39 -3.27 13.60
CA VAL A 144 12.71 -1.98 13.80
C VAL A 144 12.38 -1.74 15.28
N ARG A 145 12.08 -2.81 16.03
CA ARG A 145 11.87 -2.75 17.49
C ARG A 145 13.11 -2.27 18.27
N GLN A 146 14.32 -2.48 17.74
CA GLN A 146 15.56 -2.07 18.41
C GLN A 146 15.87 -0.56 18.21
N ILE A 147 15.18 0.10 17.30
CA ILE A 147 15.37 1.53 17.01
C ILE A 147 14.62 2.36 18.06
N PRO A 148 15.19 3.44 18.63
CA PRO A 148 14.46 4.34 19.54
C PRO A 148 13.16 4.87 18.93
N VAL A 149 12.09 4.97 19.73
CA VAL A 149 10.74 5.33 19.24
C VAL A 149 10.71 6.66 18.48
N TRP A 150 11.44 7.67 18.95
CA TRP A 150 11.51 8.97 18.26
C TRP A 150 12.10 8.85 16.84
N LEU A 151 13.04 7.92 16.65
CA LEU A 151 13.70 7.65 15.38
C LEU A 151 12.82 6.78 14.48
N GLN A 152 12.11 5.81 15.07
CA GLN A 152 11.06 5.07 14.34
C GLN A 152 9.98 6.03 13.80
N LYS A 153 9.47 6.92 14.65
CA LYS A 153 8.46 7.92 14.28
C LYS A 153 8.96 8.87 13.19
N ARG A 154 10.26 9.19 13.18
CA ARG A 154 10.89 10.02 12.14
C ARG A 154 10.95 9.32 10.78
N PHE A 155 11.33 8.05 10.74
CA PHE A 155 11.56 7.33 9.48
C PHE A 155 10.33 6.60 8.94
N PHE A 156 9.49 6.08 9.83
CA PHE A 156 8.34 5.25 9.46
C PHE A 156 7.01 5.99 9.59
N GLY A 157 6.97 7.18 10.20
CA GLY A 157 5.75 7.96 10.43
C GLY A 157 5.06 8.52 9.18
N LYS A 158 5.44 8.06 7.99
CA LYS A 158 4.83 8.45 6.72
C LYS A 158 4.52 7.21 5.90
N ASP A 159 3.31 7.15 5.37
CA ASP A 159 2.95 6.16 4.36
C ASP A 159 3.05 6.80 2.97
N THR A 160 3.48 6.01 1.99
CA THR A 160 3.66 6.48 0.62
C THR A 160 2.83 5.66 -0.36
N TYR A 161 2.32 6.32 -1.39
CA TYR A 161 1.45 5.69 -2.37
C TYR A 161 1.81 6.13 -3.79
N ILE A 162 1.54 5.26 -4.75
CA ILE A 162 1.51 5.57 -6.18
C ILE A 162 0.07 5.95 -6.51
N ARG A 163 -0.13 7.08 -7.18
CA ARG A 163 -1.45 7.49 -7.67
C ARG A 163 -1.69 6.83 -9.03
N ALA A 164 -2.58 5.85 -9.06
CA ALA A 164 -2.90 5.07 -10.25
C ALA A 164 -4.03 5.70 -11.07
N TYR A 165 -5.02 6.31 -10.41
CA TYR A 165 -6.12 7.00 -11.08
C TYR A 165 -6.59 8.24 -10.31
N PRO A 166 -6.84 9.37 -11.00
CA PRO A 166 -6.24 9.71 -12.29
C PRO A 166 -4.72 9.87 -12.10
N PRO A 167 -3.89 9.55 -13.11
CA PRO A 167 -2.44 9.75 -13.02
C PRO A 167 -2.09 11.20 -12.67
N LEU A 168 -1.05 11.39 -11.86
CA LEU A 168 -0.58 12.73 -11.50
C LEU A 168 0.20 13.36 -12.65
N GLU A 169 -0.12 14.62 -12.94
CA GLU A 169 0.68 15.46 -13.81
C GLU A 169 1.79 16.14 -12.98
N ASN A 170 2.98 16.29 -13.58
CA ASN A 170 4.04 17.20 -13.11
C ASN A 170 4.72 16.88 -11.75
N GLY A 171 4.79 15.61 -11.36
CA GLY A 171 5.57 15.20 -10.18
C GLY A 171 5.06 15.74 -8.83
N HIS A 172 3.84 16.27 -8.82
CA HIS A 172 3.14 16.65 -7.60
C HIS A 172 3.04 15.46 -6.65
N LYS A 173 3.07 15.72 -5.34
CA LYS A 173 2.88 14.70 -4.31
C LYS A 173 1.74 15.11 -3.39
N ASP A 174 0.65 14.35 -3.46
CA ASP A 174 -0.50 14.55 -2.61
C ASP A 174 -0.08 14.38 -1.14
N LYS A 175 -0.47 15.32 -0.28
CA LYS A 175 -0.33 15.21 1.18
C LYS A 175 -1.63 14.76 1.86
N ASP A 176 -2.70 14.69 1.08
CA ASP A 176 -4.04 14.28 1.46
C ASP A 176 -4.62 13.50 0.28
N LEU A 177 -5.14 12.30 0.54
CA LEU A 177 -5.69 11.42 -0.49
C LEU A 177 -7.04 11.93 -1.02
N PHE A 178 -7.70 12.83 -0.28
CA PHE A 178 -8.96 13.47 -0.67
C PHE A 178 -8.75 14.84 -1.32
N ALA A 179 -7.49 15.27 -1.51
CA ALA A 179 -7.20 16.58 -2.08
C ALA A 179 -7.89 16.80 -3.44
N GLY A 180 -8.65 17.89 -3.53
CA GLY A 180 -9.40 18.28 -4.73
C GLY A 180 -10.64 17.43 -4.99
N LEU A 181 -11.08 16.61 -4.04
CA LEU A 181 -12.44 16.05 -4.02
C LEU A 181 -13.32 17.05 -3.25
N GLY A 182 -14.46 17.42 -3.81
CA GLY A 182 -15.42 18.29 -3.12
C GLY A 182 -15.97 17.62 -1.87
N GLU A 183 -16.31 18.41 -0.86
CA GLU A 183 -17.23 17.97 0.18
C GLU A 183 -18.64 18.01 -0.44
N GLU A 184 -19.26 16.84 -0.64
CA GLU A 184 -20.72 16.77 -0.85
C GLU A 184 -21.45 16.87 0.49
#